data_AF-A0A3R7KW75-F1
#
_entry.id   AF-A0A3R7KW75-F1
#
_cell.length_a   1.000
_cell.length_b   1.000
_cell.length_c   1.000
_cell.angle_alpha   90.00
_cell.angle_beta   90.00
_cell.angle_gamma   90.00
#
_symmetry.space_group_name_H-M   'P 1'
#
loop_
_entity.id
_entity.type
_entity.pdbx_description
1 polymer ?
#
loop_
_entity_poly.entity_id
_entity_poly.type
_entity_poly.pdbx_seq_one_letter_code
_entity_poly.pdbx_strand_id
1 'polypeptide(L)'
;MTRAGFSSNTSRGMDPRPDLQKEEIMNKSYKTVWNETTGTYVAASEVARNKGKTSLSKSALVSALLAIGASMDASAGSVDGGSATGTNSVAVGPSAQATGANAIAEGMGAKAAGGNSIYLGANTDGTGVAAAQDAVAIGTNTKVDANSAGGIALGRLATVTNAVDGMAMGNGSSVSAANSVALGANSVANRVNTVSVGAAGAERQIVNVAAGTSDTDAVNLRQLKSAGLKTDTNGNVSNAFLAYDVMSANTVTLNGLSGTMLTNVAAGAVSASSTDATNGSQLYNVAASNASALGGGSSVNANGSISAPSYVVGGTTVDNVGSALTNLDGR
;
A
#
# COMPACT_ATOMS: atom_id res chain seq x y z
N MET A 1 66.32 27.86 -94.37
CA MET A 1 66.25 27.69 -95.83
C MET A 1 64.91 28.21 -96.33
N THR A 2 64.96 29.23 -97.21
CA THR A 2 64.05 29.41 -98.37
C THR A 2 62.64 29.95 -98.07
N ARG A 3 62.44 31.28 -98.22
CA ARG A 3 61.73 32.00 -99.33
C ARG A 3 60.21 31.80 -99.33
N ALA A 4 59.43 32.86 -99.10
CA ALA A 4 58.95 33.86 -100.09
C ALA A 4 58.01 33.22 -101.12
N GLY A 5 56.70 33.52 -101.08
CA GLY A 5 56.05 34.50 -101.97
C GLY A 5 55.71 33.85 -103.33
N PHE A 6 54.51 33.84 -103.90
CA PHE A 6 53.66 34.94 -104.35
C PHE A 6 52.51 34.30 -105.16
N SER A 7 51.31 34.90 -105.19
CA SER A 7 50.44 34.91 -106.40
C SER A 7 49.33 35.95 -106.18
N SER A 8 49.51 37.18 -106.68
CA SER A 8 48.85 37.77 -107.89
C SER A 8 47.32 37.98 -107.70
N ASN A 9 46.83 39.16 -107.35
CA ASN A 9 46.75 40.44 -108.10
C ASN A 9 45.68 40.46 -109.22
N THR A 10 44.63 41.26 -109.01
CA THR A 10 43.91 42.12 -109.99
C THR A 10 42.91 42.97 -109.17
N SER A 11 43.20 44.23 -108.84
CA SER A 11 42.85 45.48 -109.57
C SER A 11 41.34 45.70 -109.73
N ARG A 12 40.71 46.87 -109.55
CA ARG A 12 41.06 48.26 -109.18
C ARG A 12 39.68 48.98 -109.17
N GLY A 13 39.42 49.90 -108.24
CA GLY A 13 38.24 50.79 -108.31
C GLY A 13 37.98 51.58 -107.03
N MET A 14 38.43 52.85 -107.02
CA MET A 14 38.09 53.96 -106.10
C MET A 14 36.57 54.23 -106.10
N ASP A 15 35.85 54.83 -105.14
CA ASP A 15 36.04 55.70 -103.94
C ASP A 15 34.61 55.81 -103.27
N PRO A 16 34.29 56.58 -102.21
CA PRO A 16 35.05 57.12 -101.07
C PRO A 16 34.40 56.77 -99.69
N ARG A 17 35.12 57.09 -98.59
CA ARG A 17 34.61 57.25 -97.19
C ARG A 17 33.58 58.41 -97.13
N PRO A 18 32.78 58.67 -96.05
CA PRO A 18 32.99 58.35 -94.63
C PRO A 18 31.71 58.06 -93.80
N ASP A 19 31.81 57.46 -92.61
CA ASP A 19 31.40 58.19 -91.40
C ASP A 19 31.95 57.58 -90.11
N LEU A 20 32.75 58.39 -89.42
CA LEU A 20 33.06 58.24 -88.00
C LEU A 20 31.84 58.68 -87.20
N GLN A 21 31.22 57.76 -86.45
CA GLN A 21 30.34 58.13 -85.34
C GLN A 21 30.92 57.62 -84.02
N LYS A 22 31.55 58.57 -83.33
CA LYS A 22 31.62 58.79 -81.88
C LYS A 22 31.71 57.54 -80.99
N GLU A 23 32.89 57.37 -80.40
CA GLU A 23 33.02 56.78 -79.06
C GLU A 23 32.05 57.47 -78.10
N GLU A 24 30.96 56.78 -77.76
CA GLU A 24 30.16 57.11 -76.60
C GLU A 24 30.93 56.61 -75.36
N ILE A 25 31.62 57.54 -74.68
CA ILE A 25 32.18 57.30 -73.35
C ILE A 25 30.99 57.08 -72.41
N MET A 26 30.52 55.84 -72.36
CA MET A 26 29.44 55.42 -71.47
C MET A 26 29.98 55.46 -70.03
N ASN A 27 29.55 56.47 -69.28
CA ASN A 27 29.79 56.55 -67.85
C ASN A 27 29.17 55.31 -67.19
N LYS A 28 30.00 54.34 -66.81
CA LYS A 28 29.54 53.16 -66.08
C LYS A 28 29.31 53.58 -64.64
N SER A 29 28.09 54.02 -64.33
CA SER A 29 27.66 54.23 -62.95
C SER A 29 27.64 52.88 -62.23
N TYR A 30 28.49 52.73 -61.21
CA TYR A 30 28.55 51.55 -60.35
C TYR A 30 28.02 51.91 -58.96
N LYS A 31 27.20 51.04 -58.38
CA LYS A 31 26.80 51.16 -56.96
C LYS A 31 27.73 50.32 -56.10
N THR A 32 28.13 50.85 -54.95
CA THR A 32 28.84 50.08 -53.92
C THR A 32 27.83 49.21 -53.18
N VAL A 33 28.04 47.89 -53.20
CA VAL A 33 27.20 46.91 -52.51
C VAL A 33 28.05 46.18 -51.48
N TRP A 34 27.51 46.02 -50.27
CA TRP A 34 28.14 45.22 -49.23
C TRP A 34 27.97 43.72 -49.52
N ASN A 35 29.06 42.94 -49.49
CA ASN A 35 29.03 41.48 -49.58
C ASN A 35 29.29 40.85 -48.20
N GLU A 36 28.25 40.25 -47.61
CA GLU A 36 28.31 39.64 -46.28
C GLU A 36 29.20 38.39 -46.21
N THR A 37 29.36 37.66 -47.32
CA THR A 37 30.17 36.43 -47.36
C THR A 37 31.66 36.73 -47.31
N THR A 38 32.10 37.86 -47.88
CA THR A 38 33.51 38.26 -47.94
C THR A 38 33.86 39.44 -47.04
N GLY A 39 32.87 40.07 -46.39
CA GLY A 39 33.07 41.20 -45.49
C GLY A 39 33.65 42.45 -46.16
N THR A 40 33.38 42.66 -47.46
CA THR A 40 33.97 43.74 -48.26
C THR A 40 32.92 44.47 -49.12
N TYR A 41 33.22 45.72 -49.48
CA TYR A 41 32.44 46.48 -50.45
C TYR A 41 32.87 46.14 -51.88
N VAL A 42 31.90 45.86 -52.75
CA VAL A 42 32.13 45.49 -54.15
C VAL A 42 31.35 46.42 -55.08
N ALA A 43 31.95 46.82 -56.20
CA ALA A 43 31.28 47.62 -57.22
C ALA A 43 30.41 46.73 -58.12
N ALA A 44 29.10 46.98 -58.18
CA ALA A 44 28.17 46.24 -59.03
C ALA A 44 27.51 47.19 -60.05
N SER A 45 27.28 46.68 -61.27
CA SER A 45 26.60 47.41 -62.35
C SER A 45 25.15 47.76 -61.95
N GLU A 46 24.68 48.97 -62.26
CA GLU A 46 23.34 49.47 -61.92
C GLU A 46 22.18 48.59 -62.40
N VAL A 47 22.40 47.77 -63.44
CA VAL A 47 21.39 46.87 -64.02
C VAL A 47 21.25 45.55 -63.22
N ALA A 48 22.10 45.31 -62.21
CA ALA A 48 22.02 44.12 -61.38
C ALA A 48 20.79 44.17 -60.46
N ARG A 49 19.84 43.26 -60.71
CA ARG A 49 18.63 43.04 -59.90
C ARG A 49 19.01 42.66 -58.46
N ASN A 50 18.69 43.51 -57.49
CA ASN A 50 18.87 43.19 -56.07
C ASN A 50 17.83 42.12 -55.66
N LYS A 51 18.27 40.94 -55.21
CA LYS A 51 17.41 40.06 -54.41
C LYS A 51 17.26 40.70 -53.03
N GLY A 52 16.02 41.00 -52.64
CA GLY A 52 15.69 41.61 -51.35
C GLY A 52 16.24 40.80 -50.18
N LYS A 53 16.62 41.50 -49.10
CA LYS A 53 17.15 40.93 -47.86
C LYS A 53 16.27 39.76 -47.39
N THR A 54 16.79 38.53 -47.43
CA THR A 54 16.23 37.44 -46.66
C THR A 54 16.65 37.65 -45.21
N SER A 55 15.74 38.11 -44.36
CA SER A 55 15.97 38.18 -42.91
C SER A 55 16.13 36.76 -42.37
N LEU A 56 17.37 36.32 -42.15
CA LEU A 56 17.63 35.20 -41.25
C LEU A 56 17.51 35.73 -39.83
N SER A 57 16.39 35.49 -39.17
CA SER A 57 16.33 35.65 -37.71
C SER A 57 17.14 34.52 -37.07
N LYS A 58 18.32 34.86 -36.55
CA LYS A 58 19.03 34.01 -35.60
C LYS A 58 18.35 34.15 -34.24
N SER A 59 17.44 33.24 -33.91
CA SER A 59 17.25 32.62 -32.57
C SER A 59 16.03 31.69 -32.59
N ALA A 60 16.19 30.53 -31.95
CA ALA A 60 15.29 29.38 -31.86
C ALA A 60 13.78 29.66 -31.79
N LEU A 61 13.01 29.01 -32.68
CA LEU A 61 11.60 28.67 -32.41
C LEU A 61 11.53 27.17 -32.13
N VAL A 62 11.67 26.84 -30.85
CA VAL A 62 11.06 25.64 -30.27
C VAL A 62 9.56 25.96 -30.16
N SER A 63 8.74 25.26 -30.96
CA SER A 63 7.28 25.10 -30.85
C SER A 63 6.42 26.33 -30.49
N ALA A 64 5.83 26.98 -31.50
CA ALA A 64 4.65 27.82 -31.32
C ALA A 64 3.38 26.99 -31.61
N LEU A 65 2.63 26.64 -30.57
CA LEU A 65 1.27 26.13 -30.67
C LEU A 65 0.36 27.27 -31.14
N LEU A 66 -0.37 27.06 -32.24
CA LEU A 66 -1.30 28.02 -32.82
C LEU A 66 -2.47 28.29 -31.86
N ALA A 67 -2.53 29.51 -31.33
CA ALA A 67 -3.68 30.05 -30.63
C ALA A 67 -4.72 30.55 -31.66
N ILE A 68 -5.80 29.80 -31.86
CA ILE A 68 -7.00 30.31 -32.54
C ILE A 68 -8.18 30.15 -31.57
N GLY A 69 -8.57 31.25 -30.91
CA GLY A 69 -9.96 31.52 -30.56
C GLY A 69 -10.66 30.74 -29.43
N ALA A 70 -9.95 30.04 -28.53
CA ALA A 70 -10.51 29.55 -27.27
C ALA A 70 -9.52 29.87 -26.13
N SER A 71 -10.04 30.17 -24.93
CA SER A 71 -9.29 30.44 -23.70
C SER A 71 -8.02 29.58 -23.60
N MET A 72 -6.85 30.21 -23.73
CA MET A 72 -5.57 29.50 -23.60
C MET A 72 -5.28 29.29 -22.12
N ASP A 73 -5.68 28.14 -21.60
CA ASP A 73 -5.10 27.63 -20.36
C ASP A 73 -3.60 27.40 -20.61
N ALA A 74 -2.76 27.99 -19.77
CA ALA A 74 -1.31 27.90 -19.89
C ALA A 74 -0.88 26.42 -19.83
N SER A 75 -0.31 25.89 -20.91
CA SER A 75 0.33 24.57 -20.89
C SER A 75 1.55 24.65 -19.97
N ALA A 76 1.55 23.93 -18.85
CA ALA A 76 2.67 23.94 -17.93
C ALA A 76 3.89 23.22 -18.53
N GLY A 77 5.07 23.67 -18.12
CA GLY A 77 6.34 23.39 -18.81
C GLY A 77 6.66 21.91 -18.89
N SER A 78 6.84 21.41 -20.11
CA SER A 78 7.53 20.16 -20.35
C SER A 78 9.04 20.38 -20.37
N VAL A 79 9.79 19.50 -19.73
CA VAL A 79 11.27 19.47 -19.85
C VAL A 79 11.72 18.03 -20.10
N ASP A 80 12.83 17.87 -20.81
CA ASP A 80 13.47 16.57 -21.09
C ASP A 80 12.56 15.51 -21.75
N GLY A 81 11.70 15.92 -22.70
CA GLY A 81 10.89 14.99 -23.50
C GLY A 81 9.57 14.53 -22.86
N GLY A 82 9.07 15.25 -21.84
CA GLY A 82 7.74 15.05 -21.27
C GLY A 82 6.61 15.65 -22.12
N SER A 83 5.39 15.12 -21.95
CA SER A 83 4.16 15.54 -22.63
C SER A 83 3.10 15.96 -21.60
N ALA A 84 2.94 17.25 -21.39
CA ALA A 84 1.92 17.85 -20.54
C ALA A 84 0.73 18.33 -21.40
N THR A 85 -0.36 17.56 -21.42
CA THR A 85 -1.56 17.87 -22.23
C THR A 85 -2.78 18.23 -21.39
N GLY A 86 -2.76 17.97 -20.08
CA GLY A 86 -3.79 18.44 -19.18
C GLY A 86 -3.66 19.94 -18.90
N THR A 87 -4.76 20.62 -18.59
CA THR A 87 -4.71 22.01 -18.11
C THR A 87 -3.90 22.08 -16.81
N ASN A 88 -3.02 23.08 -16.67
CA ASN A 88 -2.16 23.26 -15.49
C ASN A 88 -1.30 22.02 -15.13
N SER A 89 -1.00 21.13 -16.10
CA SER A 89 -0.27 19.89 -15.87
C SER A 89 1.24 20.02 -16.06
N VAL A 90 2.03 19.24 -15.33
CA VAL A 90 3.51 19.26 -15.40
C VAL A 90 4.00 17.88 -15.86
N ALA A 91 4.84 17.83 -16.90
CA ALA A 91 5.45 16.60 -17.39
C ALA A 91 6.97 16.75 -17.54
N VAL A 92 7.74 15.97 -16.77
CA VAL A 92 9.20 16.07 -16.71
C VAL A 92 9.83 14.71 -16.99
N GLY A 93 10.69 14.63 -18.01
CA GLY A 93 11.47 13.44 -18.35
C GLY A 93 10.95 12.63 -19.54
N PRO A 94 11.76 11.70 -20.08
CA PRO A 94 11.46 11.05 -21.35
C PRO A 94 10.18 10.21 -21.26
N SER A 95 9.23 10.44 -22.16
CA SER A 95 7.92 9.74 -22.19
C SER A 95 7.05 9.93 -20.94
N ALA A 96 7.37 10.91 -20.09
CA ALA A 96 6.45 11.35 -19.04
C ALA A 96 5.17 11.93 -19.67
N GLN A 97 4.00 11.57 -19.15
CA GLN A 97 2.70 11.98 -19.69
C GLN A 97 1.81 12.49 -18.55
N ALA A 98 1.53 13.79 -18.54
CA ALA A 98 0.55 14.39 -17.64
C ALA A 98 -0.67 14.83 -18.47
N THR A 99 -1.68 13.97 -18.53
CA THR A 99 -2.87 14.19 -19.37
C THR A 99 -4.09 14.65 -18.56
N GLY A 100 -4.10 14.42 -17.25
CA GLY A 100 -5.15 14.92 -16.35
C GLY A 100 -4.99 16.41 -16.05
N ALA A 101 -6.10 17.12 -15.80
CA ALA A 101 -6.07 18.49 -15.33
C ALA A 101 -5.35 18.58 -13.96
N ASN A 102 -4.45 19.54 -13.79
CA ASN A 102 -3.61 19.71 -12.59
C ASN A 102 -2.71 18.48 -12.27
N ALA A 103 -2.45 17.60 -13.24
CA ALA A 103 -1.65 16.40 -13.02
C ALA A 103 -0.15 16.68 -13.07
N ILE A 104 0.64 15.94 -12.29
CA ILE A 104 2.10 16.01 -12.27
C ILE A 104 2.66 14.63 -12.63
N ALA A 105 3.44 14.53 -13.71
CA ALA A 105 4.18 13.34 -14.09
C ALA A 105 5.68 13.66 -14.17
N GLU A 106 6.48 13.10 -13.27
CA GLU A 106 7.93 13.32 -13.22
C GLU A 106 8.68 11.99 -13.25
N GLY A 107 9.61 11.85 -14.19
CA GLY A 107 10.44 10.66 -14.38
C GLY A 107 10.14 9.92 -15.68
N MET A 108 11.10 9.10 -16.12
CA MET A 108 10.98 8.33 -17.36
C MET A 108 9.70 7.47 -17.37
N GLY A 109 8.83 7.72 -18.34
CA GLY A 109 7.60 6.95 -18.52
C GLY A 109 6.57 7.11 -17.39
N ALA A 110 6.67 8.15 -16.55
CA ALA A 110 5.63 8.47 -15.57
C ALA A 110 4.32 8.86 -16.26
N LYS A 111 3.16 8.37 -15.80
CA LYS A 111 1.87 8.60 -16.46
C LYS A 111 0.79 9.05 -15.47
N ALA A 112 0.57 10.36 -15.40
CA ALA A 112 -0.47 10.98 -14.58
C ALA A 112 -1.69 11.35 -15.45
N ALA A 113 -2.62 10.40 -15.62
CA ALA A 113 -3.79 10.61 -16.48
C ALA A 113 -5.07 11.08 -15.75
N GLY A 114 -5.13 10.89 -14.42
CA GLY A 114 -6.24 11.36 -13.59
C GLY A 114 -6.08 12.84 -13.26
N GLY A 115 -7.20 13.55 -13.11
CA GLY A 115 -7.18 14.91 -12.58
C GLY A 115 -6.58 14.95 -11.17
N ASN A 116 -5.88 16.04 -10.86
CA ASN A 116 -5.27 16.30 -9.54
C ASN A 116 -4.26 15.22 -9.09
N SER A 117 -3.74 14.42 -10.02
CA SER A 117 -2.88 13.28 -9.71
C SER A 117 -1.38 13.63 -9.69
N ILE A 118 -0.61 12.86 -8.92
CA ILE A 118 0.83 13.07 -8.72
C ILE A 118 1.57 11.75 -8.93
N TYR A 119 2.35 11.64 -10.00
CA TYR A 119 3.09 10.45 -10.39
C TYR A 119 4.59 10.78 -10.52
N LEU A 120 5.39 10.33 -9.56
CA LEU A 120 6.82 10.65 -9.45
C LEU A 120 7.65 9.35 -9.44
N GLY A 121 8.58 9.23 -10.38
CA GLY A 121 9.48 8.09 -10.52
C GLY A 121 9.35 7.40 -11.87
N ALA A 122 10.31 6.52 -12.18
CA ALA A 122 10.30 5.83 -13.47
C ALA A 122 9.19 4.77 -13.54
N ASN A 123 8.44 4.76 -14.65
CA ASN A 123 7.40 3.77 -14.98
C ASN A 123 6.25 3.66 -13.97
N THR A 124 5.87 4.75 -13.30
CA THR A 124 4.63 4.81 -12.52
C THR A 124 3.41 4.59 -13.45
N ASP A 125 2.47 3.73 -13.08
CA ASP A 125 1.31 3.21 -13.86
C ASP A 125 1.62 2.19 -14.97
N GLY A 126 2.72 1.44 -14.83
CA GLY A 126 3.01 0.16 -15.50
C GLY A 126 2.17 -0.22 -16.74
N THR A 127 2.42 0.45 -17.88
CA THR A 127 1.99 0.13 -19.27
C THR A 127 0.62 0.62 -19.79
N GLY A 128 -0.27 1.23 -19.01
CA GLY A 128 -1.60 1.71 -19.46
C GLY A 128 -1.82 3.22 -19.33
N VAL A 129 -2.87 3.78 -19.94
CA VAL A 129 -3.36 5.16 -19.70
C VAL A 129 -4.74 5.04 -19.06
N ALA A 130 -4.76 4.61 -17.80
CA ALA A 130 -5.98 4.46 -17.02
C ALA A 130 -5.63 4.82 -15.57
N ALA A 131 -5.61 6.11 -15.28
CA ALA A 131 -5.25 6.62 -13.97
C ALA A 131 -6.47 7.09 -13.19
N ALA A 132 -6.40 6.92 -11.87
CA ALA A 132 -7.40 7.35 -10.92
C ALA A 132 -7.32 8.87 -10.68
N GLN A 133 -8.48 9.49 -10.46
CA GLN A 133 -8.57 10.87 -9.94
C GLN A 133 -7.94 10.94 -8.55
N ASP A 134 -7.29 12.07 -8.24
CA ASP A 134 -6.70 12.35 -6.93
C ASP A 134 -5.64 11.32 -6.48
N ALA A 135 -5.08 10.55 -7.43
CA ALA A 135 -4.14 9.49 -7.14
C ALA A 135 -2.71 10.01 -6.91
N VAL A 136 -1.98 9.34 -6.03
CA VAL A 136 -0.56 9.60 -5.76
C VAL A 136 0.24 8.33 -5.98
N ALA A 137 1.22 8.35 -6.89
CA ALA A 137 2.10 7.23 -7.17
C ALA A 137 3.56 7.68 -7.13
N ILE A 138 4.31 7.30 -6.09
CA ILE A 138 5.70 7.75 -5.89
C ILE A 138 6.63 6.55 -5.74
N GLY A 139 7.60 6.43 -6.65
CA GLY A 139 8.57 5.35 -6.70
C GLY A 139 8.62 4.68 -8.07
N THR A 140 9.56 3.76 -8.25
CA THR A 140 9.71 3.07 -9.54
C THR A 140 8.70 1.94 -9.69
N ASN A 141 8.05 1.85 -10.86
CA ASN A 141 7.06 0.82 -11.17
C ASN A 141 5.89 0.76 -10.17
N THR A 142 5.50 1.89 -9.57
CA THR A 142 4.26 1.95 -8.78
C THR A 142 3.04 1.86 -9.70
N LYS A 143 1.89 1.49 -9.14
CA LYS A 143 0.62 1.45 -9.88
C LYS A 143 -0.53 1.88 -8.99
N VAL A 144 -1.34 2.80 -9.49
CA VAL A 144 -2.68 3.10 -8.96
C VAL A 144 -3.61 3.03 -10.15
N ASP A 145 -4.48 2.01 -10.21
CA ASP A 145 -5.34 1.81 -11.38
C ASP A 145 -6.51 2.80 -11.46
N ALA A 146 -7.15 2.90 -12.63
CA ALA A 146 -8.25 3.83 -12.88
C ALA A 146 -9.45 3.70 -11.92
N ASN A 147 -9.64 2.53 -11.31
CA ASN A 147 -10.77 2.27 -10.41
C ASN A 147 -10.44 2.64 -8.95
N SER A 148 -9.22 3.11 -8.68
CA SER A 148 -8.72 3.41 -7.34
C SER A 148 -8.61 4.92 -7.09
N ALA A 149 -9.71 5.66 -7.31
CA ALA A 149 -9.79 7.10 -6.99
C ALA A 149 -9.30 7.36 -5.56
N GLY A 150 -8.49 8.41 -5.37
CA GLY A 150 -7.84 8.70 -4.07
C GLY A 150 -6.74 7.72 -3.65
N GLY A 151 -6.37 6.78 -4.53
CA GLY A 151 -5.37 5.76 -4.24
C GLY A 151 -3.96 6.32 -4.10
N ILE A 152 -3.22 5.84 -3.10
CA ILE A 152 -1.85 6.27 -2.79
C ILE A 152 -0.93 5.05 -2.84
N ALA A 153 0.05 5.05 -3.76
CA ALA A 153 1.10 4.04 -3.85
C ALA A 153 2.48 4.67 -3.66
N LEU A 154 3.14 4.36 -2.54
CA LEU A 154 4.45 4.90 -2.15
C LEU A 154 5.47 3.78 -1.99
N GLY A 155 6.53 3.81 -2.78
CA GLY A 155 7.62 2.84 -2.77
C GLY A 155 7.66 1.99 -4.04
N ARG A 156 8.85 1.51 -4.41
CA ARG A 156 9.04 0.69 -5.63
C ARG A 156 8.04 -0.46 -5.66
N LEU A 157 7.38 -0.72 -6.80
CA LEU A 157 6.38 -1.78 -6.97
C LEU A 157 5.16 -1.71 -6.02
N ALA A 158 4.91 -0.59 -5.33
CA ALA A 158 3.67 -0.44 -4.57
C ALA A 158 2.46 -0.39 -5.52
N THR A 159 1.40 -1.12 -5.20
CA THR A 159 0.22 -1.23 -6.06
C THR A 159 -1.08 -0.99 -5.31
N VAL A 160 -1.95 -0.16 -5.87
CA VAL A 160 -3.35 -0.01 -5.48
C VAL A 160 -4.21 -0.40 -6.69
N THR A 161 -5.07 -1.39 -6.53
CA THR A 161 -5.84 -1.98 -7.65
C THR A 161 -7.27 -2.26 -7.21
N ASN A 162 -8.25 -1.71 -7.93
CA ASN A 162 -9.68 -1.75 -7.61
C ASN A 162 -9.99 -1.39 -6.14
N ALA A 163 -9.31 -0.36 -5.62
CA ALA A 163 -9.38 0.04 -4.22
C ALA A 163 -9.42 1.56 -4.11
N VAL A 164 -10.63 2.13 -4.17
CA VAL A 164 -10.88 3.54 -3.86
C VAL A 164 -10.36 3.84 -2.45
N ASP A 165 -9.66 4.97 -2.29
CA ASP A 165 -9.00 5.39 -1.05
C ASP A 165 -8.00 4.36 -0.47
N GLY A 166 -7.46 3.49 -1.32
CA GLY A 166 -6.45 2.51 -0.93
C GLY A 166 -5.06 3.13 -0.76
N MET A 167 -4.34 2.79 0.31
CA MET A 167 -3.01 3.31 0.60
C MET A 167 -1.96 2.19 0.71
N ALA A 168 -1.13 2.02 -0.31
CA ALA A 168 0.01 1.11 -0.34
C ALA A 168 1.31 1.87 0.00
N MET A 169 1.89 1.61 1.18
CA MET A 169 3.09 2.28 1.67
C MET A 169 4.22 1.28 1.95
N GLY A 170 5.14 1.12 1.00
CA GLY A 170 6.30 0.25 1.12
C GLY A 170 6.71 -0.40 -0.20
N ASN A 171 7.93 -0.93 -0.27
CA ASN A 171 8.34 -1.69 -1.45
C ASN A 171 7.45 -2.93 -1.63
N GLY A 172 6.79 -3.06 -2.78
CA GLY A 172 5.92 -4.20 -3.08
C GLY A 172 4.67 -4.30 -2.21
N SER A 173 4.31 -3.27 -1.44
CA SER A 173 3.04 -3.26 -0.70
C SER A 173 1.87 -3.23 -1.69
N SER A 174 0.80 -3.98 -1.40
CA SER A 174 -0.35 -4.10 -2.30
C SER A 174 -1.67 -3.89 -1.58
N VAL A 175 -2.54 -3.07 -2.16
CA VAL A 175 -3.92 -2.84 -1.69
C VAL A 175 -4.89 -3.27 -2.79
N SER A 176 -5.85 -4.12 -2.42
CA SER A 176 -6.90 -4.62 -3.31
C SER A 176 -8.31 -4.53 -2.71
N ALA A 177 -8.48 -3.72 -1.66
CA ALA A 177 -9.76 -3.47 -1.02
C ALA A 177 -9.93 -1.98 -0.69
N ALA A 178 -11.13 -1.45 -0.88
CA ALA A 178 -11.42 -0.04 -0.67
C ALA A 178 -11.15 0.43 0.77
N ASN A 179 -10.76 1.69 0.93
CA ASN A 179 -10.48 2.35 2.20
C ASN A 179 -9.59 1.50 3.12
N SER A 180 -8.50 0.96 2.58
CA SER A 180 -7.58 0.11 3.35
C SER A 180 -6.12 0.49 3.13
N VAL A 181 -5.28 0.12 4.08
CA VAL A 181 -3.89 0.54 4.16
C VAL A 181 -2.99 -0.68 4.24
N ALA A 182 -2.06 -0.82 3.30
CA ALA A 182 -0.94 -1.76 3.41
C ALA A 182 0.31 -0.99 3.86
N LEU A 183 0.73 -1.18 5.11
CA LEU A 183 1.84 -0.47 5.71
C LEU A 183 3.07 -1.38 5.87
N GLY A 184 4.17 -1.03 5.20
CA GLY A 184 5.42 -1.76 5.21
C GLY A 184 5.68 -2.55 3.92
N ALA A 185 6.94 -2.92 3.70
CA ALA A 185 7.35 -3.66 2.50
C ALA A 185 6.61 -5.00 2.39
N ASN A 186 6.09 -5.32 1.21
CA ASN A 186 5.33 -6.54 0.91
C ASN A 186 4.06 -6.73 1.78
N SER A 187 3.57 -5.69 2.46
CA SER A 187 2.28 -5.78 3.17
C SER A 187 1.13 -5.90 2.18
N VAL A 188 0.09 -6.65 2.54
CA VAL A 188 -1.08 -6.88 1.68
C VAL A 188 -2.35 -6.50 2.43
N ALA A 189 -3.11 -5.55 1.91
CA ALA A 189 -4.43 -5.18 2.41
C ALA A 189 -5.52 -5.59 1.41
N ASN A 190 -6.25 -6.65 1.75
CA ASN A 190 -7.29 -7.26 0.91
C ASN A 190 -8.66 -7.30 1.60
N ARG A 191 -8.84 -6.49 2.65
CA ARG A 191 -10.09 -6.35 3.41
C ARG A 191 -10.46 -4.87 3.52
N VAL A 192 -11.71 -4.52 3.24
CA VAL A 192 -12.23 -3.15 3.28
C VAL A 192 -12.12 -2.58 4.70
N ASN A 193 -11.80 -1.29 4.85
CA ASN A 193 -11.70 -0.60 6.14
C ASN A 193 -10.66 -1.22 7.11
N THR A 194 -9.49 -1.61 6.62
CA THR A 194 -8.44 -2.22 7.46
C THR A 194 -7.06 -1.60 7.26
N VAL A 195 -6.22 -1.73 8.29
CA VAL A 195 -4.77 -1.48 8.19
C VAL A 195 -4.07 -2.83 8.32
N SER A 196 -3.38 -3.24 7.26
CA SER A 196 -2.51 -4.41 7.25
C SER A 196 -1.06 -3.98 7.45
N VAL A 197 -0.42 -4.49 8.50
CA VAL A 197 1.00 -4.25 8.81
C VAL A 197 1.92 -5.36 8.28
N GLY A 198 1.41 -6.29 7.47
CA GLY A 198 2.14 -7.45 6.97
C GLY A 198 1.38 -8.22 5.90
N ALA A 199 1.71 -9.49 5.74
CA ALA A 199 1.00 -10.42 4.87
C ALA A 199 0.84 -11.77 5.57
N ALA A 200 -0.01 -12.66 5.04
CA ALA A 200 -0.18 -14.00 5.59
C ALA A 200 1.15 -14.77 5.61
N GLY A 201 1.57 -15.26 6.78
CA GLY A 201 2.85 -15.91 7.01
C GLY A 201 4.06 -14.96 7.11
N ALA A 202 3.82 -13.65 7.02
CA ALA A 202 4.81 -12.58 7.16
C ALA A 202 4.23 -11.45 8.04
N GLU A 203 3.59 -11.84 9.15
CA GLU A 203 3.02 -10.93 10.12
C GLU A 203 4.11 -10.13 10.85
N ARG A 204 3.77 -8.93 11.30
CA ARG A 204 4.67 -8.06 12.08
C ARG A 204 4.13 -7.85 13.47
N GLN A 205 5.05 -7.71 14.42
CA GLN A 205 4.72 -7.22 15.75
C GLN A 205 4.47 -5.71 15.70
N ILE A 206 3.43 -5.26 16.39
CA ILE A 206 3.21 -3.85 16.68
C ILE A 206 3.71 -3.61 18.11
N VAL A 207 4.83 -2.91 18.24
CA VAL A 207 5.51 -2.68 19.52
C VAL A 207 5.27 -1.27 20.04
N ASN A 208 5.52 -1.04 21.33
CA ASN A 208 5.30 0.23 22.02
C ASN A 208 3.84 0.69 22.04
N VAL A 209 2.90 -0.27 22.05
CA VAL A 209 1.46 -0.01 22.20
C VAL A 209 1.16 0.25 23.68
N ALA A 210 0.77 1.48 24.01
CA ALA A 210 0.28 1.84 25.34
C ALA A 210 -0.96 1.01 25.72
N ALA A 211 -1.34 0.98 27.01
CA ALA A 211 -2.57 0.28 27.37
C ALA A 211 -3.79 1.02 26.82
N GLY A 212 -4.70 0.27 26.21
CA GLY A 212 -5.99 0.79 25.79
C GLY A 212 -6.84 1.23 26.98
N THR A 213 -7.58 2.31 26.79
CA THR A 213 -8.43 2.95 27.81
C THR A 213 -9.88 3.11 27.35
N SER A 214 -10.11 3.13 26.04
CA SER A 214 -11.43 3.13 25.41
C SER A 214 -11.71 1.77 24.74
N ASP A 215 -12.99 1.46 24.52
CA ASP A 215 -13.44 0.17 23.94
C ASP A 215 -12.86 -0.13 22.55
N THR A 216 -12.44 0.90 21.82
CA THR A 216 -11.86 0.79 20.47
C THR A 216 -10.34 0.89 20.45
N ASP A 217 -9.68 0.98 21.61
CA ASP A 217 -8.22 1.01 21.68
C ASP A 217 -7.63 -0.40 21.52
N ALA A 218 -6.42 -0.48 20.98
CA ALA A 218 -5.67 -1.72 20.96
C ALA A 218 -5.30 -2.17 22.40
N VAL A 219 -5.51 -3.44 22.71
CA VAL A 219 -5.09 -4.07 23.96
C VAL A 219 -3.64 -4.54 23.83
N ASN A 220 -2.79 -4.21 24.80
CA ASN A 220 -1.41 -4.72 24.83
C ASN A 220 -1.26 -6.00 25.66
N LEU A 221 -0.13 -6.70 25.50
CA LEU A 221 0.13 -7.98 26.17
C LEU A 221 0.07 -7.87 27.71
N ARG A 222 0.41 -6.71 28.28
CA ARG A 222 0.35 -6.50 29.73
C ARG A 222 -1.09 -6.56 30.23
N GLN A 223 -2.03 -5.89 29.58
CA GLN A 223 -3.45 -5.95 29.95
C GLN A 223 -3.97 -7.39 29.89
N LEU A 224 -3.59 -8.14 28.86
CA LEU A 224 -4.03 -9.54 28.71
C LEU A 224 -3.39 -10.48 29.75
N LYS A 225 -2.12 -10.28 30.11
CA LYS A 225 -1.46 -11.00 31.22
C LYS A 225 -2.13 -10.68 32.57
N SER A 226 -2.48 -9.42 32.82
CA SER A 226 -3.24 -9.02 34.00
C SER A 226 -4.63 -9.67 34.07
N ALA A 227 -5.25 -9.96 32.92
CA ALA A 227 -6.51 -10.69 32.84
C ALA A 227 -6.36 -12.22 33.06
N GLY A 228 -5.12 -12.74 33.17
CA GLY A 228 -4.85 -14.15 33.48
C GLY A 228 -4.12 -14.94 32.39
N LEU A 229 -3.77 -14.32 31.25
CA LEU A 229 -2.94 -14.99 30.24
C LEU A 229 -1.53 -15.25 30.76
N LYS A 230 -1.05 -16.48 30.61
CA LYS A 230 0.34 -16.87 30.83
C LYS A 230 0.97 -17.21 29.49
N THR A 231 2.14 -16.63 29.25
CA THR A 231 2.93 -16.92 28.05
C THR A 231 4.35 -17.30 28.45
N ASP A 232 5.00 -18.12 27.62
CA ASP A 232 6.44 -18.33 27.70
C ASP A 232 7.23 -17.13 27.14
N THR A 233 8.55 -17.29 27.01
CA THR A 233 9.48 -16.30 26.45
C THR A 233 9.31 -16.05 24.94
N ASN A 234 8.70 -17.00 24.23
CA ASN A 234 8.45 -16.94 22.79
C ASN A 234 7.05 -16.39 22.48
N GLY A 235 6.22 -16.14 23.50
CA GLY A 235 4.86 -15.63 23.36
C GLY A 235 3.81 -16.74 23.22
N ASN A 236 4.18 -18.01 23.37
CA ASN A 236 3.21 -19.11 23.33
C ASN A 236 2.39 -19.13 24.61
N VAL A 237 1.08 -19.34 24.47
CA VAL A 237 0.14 -19.43 25.60
C VAL A 237 0.36 -20.74 26.35
N SER A 238 0.51 -20.67 27.67
CA SER A 238 0.88 -21.82 28.51
C SER A 238 -0.19 -22.25 29.51
N ASN A 239 -1.35 -21.59 29.53
CA ASN A 239 -2.48 -21.95 30.37
C ASN A 239 -3.78 -22.03 29.57
N ALA A 240 -4.69 -22.88 30.02
CA ALA A 240 -6.07 -22.85 29.58
C ALA A 240 -6.84 -21.74 30.30
N PHE A 241 -7.91 -21.26 29.67
CA PHE A 241 -8.91 -20.40 30.28
C PHE A 241 -10.17 -21.20 30.55
N LEU A 242 -10.83 -20.91 31.68
CA LEU A 242 -12.19 -21.36 31.95
C LEU A 242 -13.14 -20.24 31.56
N ALA A 243 -14.16 -20.58 30.77
CA ALA A 243 -15.22 -19.66 30.35
C ALA A 243 -16.58 -20.35 30.51
N TYR A 244 -17.65 -19.55 30.53
CA TYR A 244 -19.01 -20.08 30.47
C TYR A 244 -19.27 -20.74 29.12
N ASP A 245 -20.13 -21.76 29.12
CA ASP A 245 -20.46 -22.49 27.88
C ASP A 245 -21.33 -21.63 26.93
N VAL A 246 -22.17 -20.75 27.50
CA VAL A 246 -23.05 -19.82 26.77
C VAL A 246 -23.11 -18.46 27.47
N MET A 247 -23.52 -17.43 26.74
CA MET A 247 -23.58 -16.05 27.26
C MET A 247 -24.53 -15.85 28.45
N SER A 248 -25.51 -16.73 28.67
CA SER A 248 -26.39 -16.66 29.85
C SER A 248 -25.71 -17.06 31.16
N ALA A 249 -24.47 -17.57 31.10
CA ALA A 249 -23.66 -17.91 32.27
C ALA A 249 -24.26 -18.97 33.21
N ASN A 250 -25.12 -19.85 32.69
CA ASN A 250 -25.78 -20.89 33.49
C ASN A 250 -24.87 -22.10 33.77
N THR A 251 -23.86 -22.37 32.92
CA THR A 251 -23.02 -23.56 33.02
C THR A 251 -21.55 -23.25 32.72
N VAL A 252 -20.67 -23.96 33.42
CA VAL A 252 -19.22 -24.01 33.17
C VAL A 252 -18.84 -25.48 33.08
N THR A 253 -18.38 -25.93 31.92
CA THR A 253 -17.91 -27.31 31.74
C THR A 253 -16.39 -27.43 31.95
N LEU A 254 -15.98 -28.31 32.87
CA LEU A 254 -14.56 -28.58 33.14
C LEU A 254 -14.04 -29.75 32.29
N ASN A 255 -13.51 -29.46 31.10
CA ASN A 255 -13.20 -30.41 30.00
C ASN A 255 -12.03 -31.40 30.22
N GLY A 256 -11.62 -31.67 31.46
CA GLY A 256 -10.64 -32.73 31.74
C GLY A 256 -11.19 -34.10 31.34
N LEU A 257 -10.41 -34.94 30.66
CA LEU A 257 -10.85 -36.25 30.15
C LEU A 257 -11.41 -37.18 31.25
N SER A 258 -10.91 -37.06 32.48
CA SER A 258 -11.40 -37.78 33.65
C SER A 258 -12.08 -36.85 34.67
N GLY A 259 -12.60 -35.73 34.18
CA GLY A 259 -12.97 -34.57 35.00
C GLY A 259 -11.78 -33.69 35.34
N THR A 260 -12.06 -32.56 35.97
CA THR A 260 -11.04 -31.63 36.48
C THR A 260 -11.18 -31.53 37.99
N MET A 261 -10.07 -31.72 38.70
CA MET A 261 -10.05 -31.51 40.15
C MET A 261 -10.17 -30.02 40.47
N LEU A 262 -11.25 -29.64 41.16
CA LEU A 262 -11.38 -28.31 41.75
C LEU A 262 -10.81 -28.34 43.16
N THR A 263 -9.64 -27.73 43.34
CA THR A 263 -8.93 -27.70 44.63
C THR A 263 -9.02 -26.33 45.29
N ASN A 264 -8.63 -26.27 46.56
CA ASN A 264 -8.65 -25.05 47.38
C ASN A 264 -10.05 -24.41 47.46
N VAL A 265 -11.09 -25.26 47.49
CA VAL A 265 -12.47 -24.84 47.70
C VAL A 265 -12.69 -24.62 49.19
N ALA A 266 -12.98 -23.38 49.59
CA ALA A 266 -13.37 -23.05 50.95
C ALA A 266 -14.66 -23.79 51.34
N ALA A 267 -14.90 -24.00 52.64
CA ALA A 267 -16.14 -24.63 53.09
C ALA A 267 -17.33 -23.71 52.78
N GLY A 268 -18.24 -24.15 51.90
CA GLY A 268 -19.44 -23.39 51.53
C GLY A 268 -20.49 -23.39 52.63
N ALA A 269 -21.43 -22.44 52.61
CA ALA A 269 -22.54 -22.47 53.56
C ALA A 269 -23.41 -23.72 53.35
N VAL A 270 -23.88 -24.34 54.44
CA VAL A 270 -24.83 -25.47 54.38
C VAL A 270 -26.18 -25.00 54.92
N SER A 271 -27.08 -24.63 54.01
CA SER A 271 -28.43 -24.16 54.30
C SER A 271 -29.37 -24.48 53.12
N ALA A 272 -30.69 -24.35 53.33
CA ALA A 272 -31.69 -24.66 52.31
C ALA A 272 -31.60 -23.78 51.05
N SER A 273 -30.94 -22.64 51.12
CA SER A 273 -30.83 -21.67 50.02
C SER A 273 -29.39 -21.49 49.53
N SER A 274 -28.44 -22.32 49.96
CA SER A 274 -27.04 -22.18 49.59
C SER A 274 -26.80 -22.49 48.12
N THR A 275 -25.91 -21.73 47.48
CA THR A 275 -25.40 -21.98 46.12
C THR A 275 -23.88 -22.18 46.11
N ASP A 276 -23.27 -22.26 47.29
CA ASP A 276 -21.84 -22.46 47.44
C ASP A 276 -21.47 -23.91 47.17
N ALA A 277 -20.32 -24.13 46.55
CA ALA A 277 -19.73 -25.46 46.47
C ALA A 277 -19.34 -25.94 47.88
N THR A 278 -19.70 -27.18 48.22
CA THR A 278 -19.19 -27.84 49.43
C THR A 278 -17.86 -28.51 49.15
N ASN A 279 -16.97 -28.55 50.15
CA ASN A 279 -15.68 -29.21 50.03
C ASN A 279 -15.66 -30.56 50.77
N GLY A 280 -14.58 -31.33 50.58
CA GLY A 280 -14.43 -32.66 51.16
C GLY A 280 -14.49 -32.72 52.69
N SER A 281 -14.06 -31.67 53.40
CA SER A 281 -14.10 -31.63 54.87
C SER A 281 -15.54 -31.60 55.41
N GLN A 282 -16.45 -30.92 54.70
CA GLN A 282 -17.85 -30.85 55.09
C GLN A 282 -18.55 -32.19 54.90
N LEU A 283 -18.28 -32.87 53.77
CA LEU A 283 -18.80 -34.21 53.52
C LEU A 283 -18.25 -35.23 54.53
N TYR A 284 -16.97 -35.14 54.87
CA TYR A 284 -16.36 -35.98 55.90
C TYR A 284 -17.03 -35.80 57.27
N ASN A 285 -17.32 -34.56 57.68
CA ASN A 285 -17.98 -34.30 58.96
C ASN A 285 -19.39 -34.93 59.05
N VAL A 286 -20.15 -34.90 57.94
CA VAL A 286 -21.45 -35.60 57.86
C VAL A 286 -21.26 -37.11 57.97
N ALA A 287 -20.29 -37.68 57.25
CA ALA A 287 -19.99 -39.11 57.35
C ALA A 287 -19.57 -39.50 58.77
N ALA A 288 -18.77 -38.66 59.44
CA ALA A 288 -18.30 -38.89 60.80
C ALA A 288 -19.43 -38.79 61.83
N SER A 289 -20.37 -37.85 61.68
CA SER A 289 -21.54 -37.77 62.56
C SER A 289 -22.42 -39.01 62.42
N ASN A 290 -22.58 -39.51 61.20
CA ASN A 290 -23.39 -40.70 60.92
C ASN A 290 -22.73 -41.98 61.46
N ALA A 291 -21.42 -42.15 61.26
CA ALA A 291 -20.67 -43.26 61.86
C ALA A 291 -20.80 -43.25 63.39
N SER A 292 -20.70 -42.07 64.01
CA SER A 292 -20.89 -41.91 65.45
C SER A 292 -22.32 -42.26 65.89
N ALA A 293 -23.33 -41.87 65.12
CA ALA A 293 -24.74 -42.18 65.40
C ALA A 293 -25.06 -43.68 65.28
N LEU A 294 -24.41 -44.39 64.34
CA LEU A 294 -24.51 -45.85 64.24
C LEU A 294 -23.82 -46.54 65.41
N GLY A 295 -22.68 -46.02 65.87
CA GLY A 295 -21.90 -46.65 66.92
C GLY A 295 -21.34 -48.02 66.48
N GLY A 296 -21.23 -48.97 67.41
CA GLY A 296 -20.74 -50.32 67.09
C GLY A 296 -19.32 -50.36 66.50
N GLY A 297 -18.49 -49.34 66.75
CA GLY A 297 -17.15 -49.22 66.15
C GLY A 297 -17.14 -48.74 64.70
N SER A 298 -18.26 -48.27 64.17
CA SER A 298 -18.34 -47.64 62.85
C SER A 298 -17.46 -46.38 62.77
N SER A 299 -16.84 -46.15 61.60
CA SER A 299 -15.90 -45.06 61.34
C SER A 299 -15.96 -44.62 59.87
N VAL A 300 -15.29 -43.53 59.50
CA VAL A 300 -15.17 -43.08 58.11
C VAL A 300 -13.88 -43.63 57.50
N ASN A 301 -14.00 -44.34 56.37
CA ASN A 301 -12.88 -44.87 55.60
C ASN A 301 -12.16 -43.77 54.79
N ALA A 302 -10.96 -44.05 54.29
CA ALA A 302 -10.16 -43.09 53.52
C ALA A 302 -10.85 -42.59 52.22
N ASN A 303 -11.77 -43.38 51.65
CA ASN A 303 -12.57 -42.99 50.48
C ASN A 303 -13.89 -42.27 50.85
N GLY A 304 -14.11 -41.97 52.13
CA GLY A 304 -15.30 -41.29 52.64
C GLY A 304 -16.50 -42.19 52.95
N SER A 305 -16.43 -43.52 52.69
CA SER A 305 -17.52 -44.43 53.06
C SER A 305 -17.55 -44.70 54.58
N ILE A 306 -18.72 -45.03 55.11
CA ILE A 306 -18.89 -45.41 56.52
C ILE A 306 -18.64 -46.92 56.67
N SER A 307 -17.76 -47.33 57.58
CA SER A 307 -17.51 -48.74 57.90
C SER A 307 -18.73 -49.34 58.61
N ALA A 308 -19.02 -50.61 58.35
CA ALA A 308 -20.16 -51.26 59.00
C ALA A 308 -19.97 -51.27 60.53
N PRO A 309 -21.02 -50.98 61.32
CA PRO A 309 -21.00 -51.20 62.76
C PRO A 309 -20.89 -52.71 63.06
N SER A 310 -20.52 -53.05 64.28
CA SER A 310 -20.53 -54.42 64.80
C SER A 310 -21.41 -54.46 66.04
N TYR A 311 -22.64 -54.95 65.89
CA TYR A 311 -23.60 -55.12 66.98
C TYR A 311 -23.63 -56.58 67.42
N VAL A 312 -23.46 -56.82 68.72
CA VAL A 312 -23.59 -58.16 69.31
C VAL A 312 -24.94 -58.26 70.00
N VAL A 313 -25.84 -59.08 69.44
CA VAL A 313 -27.20 -59.29 69.98
C VAL A 313 -27.41 -60.79 70.16
N GLY A 314 -27.58 -61.24 71.41
CA GLY A 314 -27.85 -62.65 71.70
C GLY A 314 -26.72 -63.61 71.37
N GLY A 315 -25.47 -63.13 71.30
CA GLY A 315 -24.29 -63.91 70.91
C GLY A 315 -23.99 -63.90 69.41
N THR A 316 -24.91 -63.39 68.58
CA THR A 316 -24.69 -63.19 67.14
C THR A 316 -24.17 -61.79 66.86
N THR A 317 -23.11 -61.68 66.04
CA THR A 317 -22.62 -60.39 65.55
C THR A 317 -23.29 -60.07 64.22
N VAL A 318 -23.86 -58.87 64.11
CA VAL A 318 -24.48 -58.36 62.89
C VAL A 318 -23.99 -56.95 62.60
N ASP A 319 -24.06 -56.56 61.33
CA ASP A 319 -23.35 -55.40 60.79
C ASP A 319 -24.25 -54.22 60.40
N ASN A 320 -25.53 -54.30 60.75
CA ASN A 320 -26.50 -53.26 60.46
C ASN A 320 -27.63 -53.26 61.50
N VAL A 321 -28.28 -52.10 61.63
CA VAL A 321 -29.31 -51.85 62.64
C VAL A 321 -30.53 -52.75 62.44
N GLY A 322 -30.95 -52.97 61.19
CA GLY A 322 -32.11 -53.80 60.88
C GLY A 322 -31.92 -55.25 61.36
N SER A 323 -30.80 -55.87 61.00
CA SER A 323 -30.45 -57.21 61.47
C SER A 323 -30.29 -57.28 62.98
N ALA A 324 -29.77 -56.23 63.63
CA ALA A 324 -29.69 -56.17 65.09
C ALA A 324 -31.09 -56.17 65.74
N LEU A 325 -32.02 -55.39 65.20
CA LEU A 325 -33.41 -55.32 65.67
C LEU A 325 -34.16 -56.63 65.41
N THR A 326 -34.04 -57.23 64.21
CA THR A 326 -34.66 -58.53 63.91
C THR A 326 -34.12 -59.64 64.82
N ASN A 327 -32.81 -59.67 65.09
CA ASN A 327 -32.24 -60.62 66.05
C ASN A 327 -32.71 -60.37 67.48
N LEU A 328 -33.10 -59.15 67.84
CA LEU A 328 -33.66 -58.85 69.15
C LEU A 328 -35.14 -59.26 69.24
N ASP A 329 -35.91 -59.04 68.18
CA ASP A 329 -37.35 -59.36 68.08
C ASP A 329 -37.60 -60.88 68.03
N GLY A 330 -36.70 -61.64 67.40
CA GLY A 330 -36.79 -63.10 67.34
C GLY A 330 -36.42 -63.84 68.63
N ARG A 331 -36.34 -63.16 69.78
CA ARG A 331 -35.88 -63.71 71.07
C ARG A 331 -36.94 -63.68 72.17
#